data_AF-A0A2L2YHD6-F1
#
_entry.id   AF-A0A2L2YHD6-F1
#
_cell.length_a   1.000
_cell.length_b   1.000
_cell.length_c   1.000
_cell.angle_alpha   90.00
_cell.angle_beta   90.00
_cell.angle_gamma   90.00
#
_symmetry.space_group_name_H-M   'P 1'
#
loop_
_entity.id
_entity.type
_entity.pdbx_description
1 polymer ?
#
loop_
_entity_poly.entity_id
_entity_poly.type
_entity_poly.pdbx_seq_one_letter_code
_entity_poly.pdbx_strand_id
1 'polypeptide(L)'
;YHIHNEWAPKVCLSGTSEMALANYFSGKTLDVNELPLKICAVSRCFRAEANKHQKEKGIFRVHYFNKVEMFSVTPNESGNESEEMLNYFVDIQKELYSELGLHFKVLEMPPCELGLPAYHKIDIEAWIPTQKLYGEISSTSNCTDYQSRRLNITYSSPGGNQSFCHTINGTACAIPRLLITILENFQNLDGSITVPIPLRKFMKKNVISEKFNEVSLCLIPIP
;
A
#
# COMPACT_ATOMS: atom_id res chain seq x y z
N TYR A 1 -16.43 -9.28 -1.73
CA TYR A 1 -17.36 -9.76 -0.69
C TYR A 1 -18.62 -8.94 -0.75
N HIS A 2 -19.70 -9.53 -1.24
CA HIS A 2 -21.02 -8.93 -1.09
C HIS A 2 -21.55 -9.30 0.29
N ILE A 3 -22.16 -8.34 0.97
CA ILE A 3 -22.96 -8.66 2.14
C ILE A 3 -24.22 -9.37 1.62
N HIS A 4 -24.73 -10.37 2.35
CA HIS A 4 -25.93 -11.10 1.93
C HIS A 4 -27.04 -10.11 1.55
N ASN A 5 -27.71 -10.34 0.43
CA ASN A 5 -28.67 -9.39 -0.14
C ASN A 5 -29.83 -9.07 0.81
N GLU A 6 -30.13 -9.97 1.75
CA GLU A 6 -31.13 -9.77 2.80
C GLU A 6 -30.73 -8.69 3.81
N TRP A 7 -29.42 -8.42 3.98
CA TRP A 7 -28.93 -7.45 4.96
C TRP A 7 -28.49 -6.15 4.33
N ALA A 8 -27.80 -6.20 3.18
CA ALA A 8 -27.33 -5.00 2.50
C ALA A 8 -27.07 -5.25 0.99
N PRO A 9 -28.12 -5.21 0.14
CA PRO A 9 -28.04 -5.66 -1.26
C PRO A 9 -27.17 -4.79 -2.17
N LYS A 10 -26.78 -3.59 -1.72
CA LYS A 10 -25.94 -2.64 -2.47
C LYS A 10 -24.59 -2.36 -1.81
N VAL A 11 -24.18 -3.17 -0.84
CA VAL A 11 -22.94 -2.94 -0.08
C VAL A 11 -21.93 -4.03 -0.37
N CYS A 12 -20.69 -3.60 -0.60
CA CYS A 12 -19.53 -4.45 -0.79
C CYS A 12 -18.46 -4.07 0.23
N LEU A 13 -17.72 -5.07 0.73
CA LEU A 13 -16.50 -4.79 1.50
C LEU A 13 -15.37 -4.41 0.54
N SER A 14 -14.65 -3.34 0.86
CA SER A 14 -13.56 -2.84 0.03
C SER A 14 -12.26 -3.62 0.25
N GLY A 15 -11.46 -3.73 -0.82
CA GLY A 15 -10.11 -4.32 -0.77
C GLY A 15 -9.00 -3.33 -0.37
N THR A 16 -9.37 -2.06 -0.17
CA THR A 16 -8.51 -0.93 0.16
C THR A 16 -9.36 0.27 0.64
N SER A 17 -8.79 1.18 1.42
CA SER A 17 -9.41 2.49 1.72
C SER A 17 -9.39 3.46 0.55
N GLU A 18 -8.61 3.22 -0.51
CA GLU A 18 -8.59 4.02 -1.74
C GLU A 18 -10.00 4.28 -2.28
N MET A 19 -10.85 3.24 -2.33
CA MET A 19 -12.22 3.37 -2.84
C MET A 19 -13.05 4.38 -2.03
N ALA A 20 -12.89 4.39 -0.70
CA ALA A 20 -13.58 5.32 0.18
C ALA A 20 -12.98 6.72 0.09
N LEU A 21 -11.65 6.83 0.00
CA LEU A 21 -10.94 8.10 -0.14
C LEU A 21 -11.23 8.78 -1.48
N ALA A 22 -11.24 8.05 -2.59
CA ALA A 22 -11.64 8.57 -3.88
C ALA A 22 -13.10 9.03 -3.86
N ASN A 23 -14.00 8.23 -3.27
CA ASN A 23 -15.41 8.60 -3.14
C ASN A 23 -15.63 9.81 -2.22
N TYR A 24 -14.78 10.04 -1.21
CA TYR A 24 -14.83 11.24 -0.37
C TYR A 24 -14.66 12.53 -1.19
N PHE A 25 -13.98 12.47 -2.33
CA PHE A 25 -13.81 13.60 -3.25
C PHE A 25 -14.85 13.65 -4.38
N SER A 26 -15.73 12.65 -4.49
CA SER A 26 -16.65 12.55 -5.61
C SER A 26 -17.59 13.77 -5.69
N GLY A 27 -17.71 14.32 -6.90
CA GLY A 27 -18.53 15.49 -7.20
C GLY A 27 -17.99 16.82 -6.68
N LYS A 28 -16.80 16.84 -6.05
CA LYS A 28 -16.21 18.09 -5.54
C LYS A 28 -15.47 18.84 -6.62
N THR A 29 -15.57 20.17 -6.56
CA THR A 29 -14.65 21.11 -7.20
C THR A 29 -13.77 21.72 -6.11
N LEU A 30 -12.47 21.49 -6.20
CA LEU A 30 -11.47 21.94 -5.23
C LEU A 30 -10.84 23.28 -5.68
N ASP A 31 -10.38 24.10 -4.74
CA ASP A 31 -9.57 25.27 -5.07
C ASP A 31 -8.14 24.80 -5.40
N VAL A 32 -7.57 25.27 -6.52
CA VAL A 32 -6.20 24.92 -6.91
C VAL A 32 -5.17 25.26 -5.82
N ASN A 33 -5.43 26.29 -5.02
CA ASN A 33 -4.54 26.73 -3.94
C ASN A 33 -4.54 25.77 -2.73
N GLU A 34 -5.53 24.87 -2.63
CA GLU A 34 -5.59 23.83 -1.61
C GLU A 34 -4.89 22.53 -2.04
N LEU A 35 -4.49 22.44 -3.31
CA LEU A 35 -3.84 21.26 -3.88
C LEU A 35 -2.30 21.36 -3.79
N PRO A 36 -1.59 20.23 -3.61
CA PRO A 36 -2.11 18.87 -3.51
C PRO A 36 -2.61 18.50 -2.12
N LEU A 37 -3.80 17.88 -2.04
CA LEU A 37 -4.34 17.32 -0.80
C LEU A 37 -3.77 15.92 -0.57
N LYS A 38 -3.15 15.69 0.58
CA LYS A 38 -2.57 14.41 0.98
C LYS A 38 -3.32 13.84 2.18
N ILE A 39 -3.86 12.63 2.06
CA ILE A 39 -4.63 11.96 3.11
C ILE A 39 -4.06 10.56 3.35
N CYS A 40 -4.07 10.11 4.60
CA CYS A 40 -3.83 8.72 4.94
C CYS A 40 -5.03 8.11 5.69
N ALA A 41 -5.26 6.81 5.51
CA ALA A 41 -6.31 6.10 6.20
C ALA A 41 -5.89 4.68 6.59
N VAL A 42 -6.23 4.28 7.80
CA VAL A 42 -6.13 2.88 8.26
C VAL A 42 -7.47 2.20 8.04
N SER A 43 -7.47 1.05 7.36
CA SER A 43 -8.71 0.29 7.14
C SER A 43 -8.49 -1.22 7.19
N ARG A 44 -9.58 -1.94 7.45
CA ARG A 44 -9.68 -3.38 7.24
C ARG A 44 -10.03 -3.62 5.77
N CYS A 45 -9.15 -4.31 5.07
CA CYS A 45 -9.27 -4.67 3.66
C CYS A 45 -9.76 -6.10 3.53
N PHE A 46 -10.65 -6.37 2.57
CA PHE A 46 -11.21 -7.70 2.33
C PHE A 46 -11.01 -8.11 0.86
N ARG A 47 -10.31 -9.20 0.60
CA ARG A 47 -10.04 -9.72 -0.75
C ARG A 47 -10.48 -11.17 -0.91
N ALA A 48 -11.23 -11.46 -1.97
CA ALA A 48 -11.79 -12.79 -2.19
C ALA A 48 -10.74 -13.82 -2.59
N GLU A 49 -9.60 -13.38 -3.13
CA GLU A 49 -8.47 -14.24 -3.55
C GLU A 49 -8.93 -15.41 -4.44
N ALA A 50 -9.80 -15.10 -5.40
CA ALA A 50 -10.47 -16.10 -6.25
C ALA A 50 -9.50 -16.87 -7.19
N ASN A 51 -8.29 -16.37 -7.38
CA ASN A 51 -7.27 -17.00 -8.20
C ASN A 51 -6.52 -18.08 -7.41
N LYS A 52 -6.95 -19.33 -7.56
CA LYS A 52 -6.39 -20.52 -6.90
C LYS A 52 -5.04 -21.01 -7.46
N HIS A 53 -4.41 -20.26 -8.37
CA HIS A 53 -3.28 -20.77 -9.18
C HIS A 53 -1.95 -20.83 -8.42
N GLN A 54 -1.84 -20.15 -7.27
CA GLN A 54 -0.67 -20.25 -6.39
C GLN A 54 -1.12 -20.60 -4.97
N LYS A 55 -0.69 -21.76 -4.46
CA LYS A 55 -0.84 -22.12 -3.05
C LYS A 55 0.22 -21.36 -2.24
N GLU A 56 -0.02 -20.08 -2.00
CA GLU A 56 0.73 -19.33 -1.00
C GLU A 56 0.27 -19.80 0.39
N LYS A 57 1.22 -20.21 1.24
CA LYS A 57 0.96 -20.71 2.60
C LYS A 57 1.12 -19.57 3.61
N GLY A 58 0.52 -19.73 4.80
CA GLY A 58 0.67 -18.77 5.89
C GLY A 58 -0.13 -17.48 5.68
N ILE A 59 0.42 -16.34 6.13
CA ILE A 59 -0.29 -15.04 6.13
C ILE A 59 0.01 -14.18 4.90
N PHE A 60 0.70 -14.72 3.88
CA PHE A 60 1.13 -13.94 2.72
C PHE A 60 -0.05 -13.48 1.85
N ARG A 61 -1.07 -14.35 1.70
CA ARG A 61 -2.33 -14.05 1.05
C ARG A 61 -3.49 -14.48 1.93
N VAL A 62 -4.20 -13.49 2.45
CA VAL A 62 -5.29 -13.66 3.41
C VAL A 62 -6.52 -12.89 2.96
N HIS A 63 -7.69 -13.38 3.39
CA HIS A 63 -8.98 -12.79 3.02
C HIS A 63 -9.25 -11.44 3.67
N TYR A 64 -8.63 -11.16 4.81
CA TYR A 64 -8.75 -9.89 5.51
C TYR A 64 -7.41 -9.44 6.10
N PHE A 65 -7.16 -8.14 6.09
CA PHE A 65 -5.95 -7.56 6.67
C PHE A 65 -6.11 -6.07 6.95
N ASN A 66 -5.24 -5.52 7.79
CA ASN A 66 -5.16 -4.07 7.99
C ASN A 66 -4.16 -3.46 7.02
N LYS A 67 -4.52 -2.31 6.45
CA LYS A 67 -3.65 -1.53 5.56
C LYS A 67 -3.73 -0.05 5.93
N VAL A 68 -2.58 0.61 5.86
CA VAL A 68 -2.46 2.07 5.85
C VAL A 68 -2.28 2.52 4.40
N GLU A 69 -3.25 3.25 3.88
CA GLU A 69 -3.25 3.80 2.52
C GLU A 69 -2.90 5.28 2.56
N MET A 70 -2.09 5.72 1.60
CA MET A 70 -1.86 7.11 1.22
C MET A 70 -2.65 7.40 -0.05
N PHE A 71 -3.31 8.56 -0.09
CA PHE A 71 -4.08 9.03 -1.23
C PHE A 71 -3.83 10.52 -1.42
N SER A 72 -3.68 10.95 -2.67
CA SER A 72 -3.47 12.34 -3.02
C SER A 72 -4.36 12.75 -4.17
N VAL A 73 -4.82 14.00 -4.10
CA VAL A 73 -5.48 14.71 -5.20
C VAL A 73 -4.59 15.89 -5.56
N THR A 74 -4.17 15.98 -6.81
CA THR A 74 -3.26 17.02 -7.30
C THR A 74 -3.91 17.81 -8.43
N PRO A 75 -3.45 19.04 -8.70
CA PRO A 75 -3.79 19.70 -9.95
C PRO A 75 -2.96 19.09 -11.09
N ASN A 76 -3.16 19.60 -12.30
CA ASN A 76 -2.36 19.26 -13.47
C ASN A 76 -2.09 20.52 -14.31
N GLU A 77 -1.60 21.59 -13.68
CA GLU A 77 -1.32 22.87 -14.34
C GLU A 77 -0.01 22.81 -15.14
N SER A 78 1.00 22.13 -14.60
CA SER A 78 2.32 21.99 -15.25
C SER A 78 2.50 20.69 -16.04
N GLY A 79 1.73 19.66 -15.71
CA GLY A 79 1.87 18.31 -16.26
C GLY A 79 2.74 17.37 -15.42
N ASN A 80 3.41 17.88 -14.38
CA ASN A 80 4.36 17.10 -13.56
C ASN A 80 3.83 16.77 -12.16
N GLU A 81 2.80 17.48 -11.68
CA GLU A 81 2.39 17.45 -10.27
C GLU A 81 2.02 16.04 -9.77
N SER A 82 1.36 15.25 -10.62
CA SER A 82 1.00 13.87 -10.25
C SER A 82 2.19 12.93 -10.22
N GLU A 83 3.21 13.18 -11.04
CA GLU A 83 4.42 12.38 -11.09
C GLU A 83 5.36 12.74 -9.93
N GLU A 84 5.46 14.02 -9.58
CA GLU A 84 6.12 14.47 -8.36
C GLU A 84 5.47 13.87 -7.11
N MET A 85 4.13 13.78 -7.09
CA MET A 85 3.39 13.15 -6.00
C MET A 85 3.60 11.63 -5.93
N LEU A 86 3.70 10.95 -7.07
CA LEU A 86 4.06 9.53 -7.14
C LEU A 86 5.42 9.31 -6.48
N ASN A 87 6.44 10.07 -6.89
CA ASN A 87 7.79 9.99 -6.35
C ASN A 87 7.83 10.30 -4.85
N TYR A 88 7.07 11.31 -4.40
CA TYR A 88 6.92 11.63 -2.98
C TYR A 88 6.36 10.46 -2.16
N PHE A 89 5.34 9.74 -2.66
CA PHE A 89 4.82 8.55 -1.98
C PHE A 89 5.81 7.37 -1.97
N VAL A 90 6.55 7.18 -3.06
CA VAL A 90 7.60 6.16 -3.15
C VAL A 90 8.74 6.45 -2.17
N ASP A 91 9.12 7.72 -1.99
CA ASP A 91 10.14 8.11 -1.02
C ASP A 91 9.69 7.87 0.42
N ILE A 92 8.43 8.15 0.76
CA ILE A 92 7.86 7.77 2.07
C ILE A 92 7.97 6.26 2.30
N GLN A 93 7.61 5.44 1.31
CA GLN A 93 7.70 3.98 1.43
C GLN A 93 9.15 3.53 1.63
N LYS A 94 10.08 4.06 0.85
CA LYS A 94 11.52 3.76 0.98
C LYS A 94 12.04 4.13 2.37
N GLU A 95 11.68 5.30 2.90
CA GLU A 95 12.06 5.74 4.23
C GLU A 95 11.51 4.77 5.30
N LEU A 96 10.20 4.49 5.27
CA LEU A 96 9.55 3.56 6.22
C LEU A 96 10.22 2.18 6.24
N TYR A 97 10.52 1.62 5.07
CA TYR A 97 11.11 0.28 4.97
C TYR A 97 12.60 0.28 5.33
N SER A 98 13.33 1.35 5.02
CA SER A 98 14.73 1.51 5.41
C SER A 98 14.87 1.67 6.92
N GLU A 99 14.00 2.48 7.56
CA GLU A 99 13.97 2.63 9.02
C GLU A 99 13.65 1.32 9.74
N LEU A 100 12.77 0.49 9.16
CA LEU A 100 12.49 -0.85 9.65
C LEU A 100 13.67 -1.82 9.45
N GLY A 101 14.71 -1.44 8.71
CA GLY A 101 15.87 -2.28 8.41
C GLY A 101 15.59 -3.38 7.39
N LEU A 102 14.61 -3.18 6.51
CA LEU A 102 14.25 -4.15 5.48
C LEU A 102 15.19 -4.03 4.27
N HIS A 103 15.53 -5.16 3.68
CA HIS A 103 16.17 -5.21 2.37
C HIS A 103 15.10 -5.32 1.28
N PHE A 104 15.07 -4.37 0.35
CA PHE A 104 14.01 -4.27 -0.66
C PHE A 104 14.52 -3.77 -2.02
N LYS A 105 13.70 -3.98 -3.05
CA LYS A 105 13.86 -3.48 -4.41
C LYS A 105 12.70 -2.57 -4.78
N VAL A 106 12.99 -1.55 -5.58
CA VAL A 106 11.98 -0.67 -6.18
C VAL A 106 11.86 -1.06 -7.65
N LEU A 107 10.63 -1.31 -8.11
CA LEU A 107 10.34 -1.83 -9.43
C LEU A 107 9.37 -0.91 -10.16
N GLU A 108 9.74 -0.50 -11.36
CA GLU A 108 8.81 0.14 -12.29
C GLU A 108 8.02 -0.95 -13.02
N MET A 109 6.70 -0.88 -12.95
CA MET A 109 5.86 -1.98 -13.41
C MET A 109 5.62 -1.91 -14.93
N PRO A 110 5.68 -3.06 -15.63
CA PRO A 110 5.45 -3.09 -17.07
C PRO A 110 3.98 -2.81 -17.41
N PRO A 111 3.66 -2.41 -18.66
CA PRO A 111 2.30 -2.08 -19.08
C PRO A 111 1.24 -3.16 -18.78
N CYS A 112 1.62 -4.44 -18.81
CA CYS A 112 0.69 -5.54 -18.52
C CYS A 112 0.30 -5.67 -17.03
N GLU A 113 1.04 -5.01 -16.12
CA GLU A 113 0.83 -5.03 -14.67
C GLU A 113 0.26 -3.72 -14.11
N LEU A 114 -0.01 -2.73 -14.97
CA LEU A 114 -0.61 -1.44 -14.55
C LEU A 114 -2.08 -1.58 -14.15
N GLY A 115 -2.75 -2.61 -14.65
CA GLY A 115 -4.20 -2.74 -14.52
C GLY A 115 -4.94 -1.64 -15.29
N LEU A 116 -6.20 -1.38 -14.92
CA LEU A 116 -7.04 -0.41 -15.62
C LEU A 116 -6.75 1.07 -15.29
N PRO A 117 -6.53 1.46 -14.01
CA PRO A 117 -6.50 2.88 -13.67
C PRO A 117 -5.10 3.50 -13.68
N ALA A 118 -4.02 2.72 -13.60
CA ALA A 118 -2.68 3.28 -13.43
C ALA A 118 -2.09 3.71 -14.78
N TYR A 119 -1.60 4.94 -14.82
CA TYR A 119 -0.74 5.47 -15.87
C TYR A 119 0.72 5.07 -15.64
N HIS A 120 1.17 5.19 -14.38
CA HIS A 120 2.50 4.78 -13.93
C HIS A 120 2.35 4.10 -12.56
N LYS A 121 3.02 2.97 -12.36
CA LYS A 121 2.97 2.18 -11.13
C LYS A 121 4.38 1.75 -10.73
N ILE A 122 4.70 1.98 -9.45
CA ILE A 122 5.94 1.54 -8.82
C ILE A 122 5.60 0.63 -7.66
N ASP A 123 6.17 -0.58 -7.66
CA ASP A 123 6.05 -1.52 -6.57
C ASP A 123 7.36 -1.61 -5.77
N ILE A 124 7.24 -1.91 -4.48
CA ILE A 124 8.39 -2.23 -3.63
C ILE A 124 8.24 -3.65 -3.14
N GLU A 125 9.29 -4.45 -3.37
CA GLU A 125 9.35 -5.83 -2.92
C GLU A 125 10.44 -6.00 -1.87
N ALA A 126 10.14 -6.72 -0.80
CA ALA A 126 11.11 -7.02 0.25
C ALA A 126 11.55 -8.48 0.23
N TRP A 127 12.78 -8.74 0.70
CA TRP A 127 13.35 -10.07 0.75
C TRP A 127 12.60 -10.99 1.73
N ILE A 128 12.23 -12.18 1.27
CA ILE A 128 11.57 -13.22 2.06
C ILE A 128 12.49 -14.45 2.11
N PRO A 129 13.29 -14.59 3.17
CA PRO A 129 14.28 -15.65 3.32
C PRO A 129 13.73 -17.06 3.04
N THR A 130 12.56 -17.41 3.57
CA THR A 130 12.01 -18.77 3.45
C THR A 130 11.66 -19.15 2.01
N GLN A 131 11.33 -18.15 1.19
CA GLN A 131 10.94 -18.33 -0.20
C GLN A 131 12.08 -18.06 -1.18
N LYS A 132 13.20 -17.50 -0.71
CA LYS A 132 14.36 -17.09 -1.52
C LYS A 132 13.97 -16.16 -2.68
N LEU A 133 13.02 -15.27 -2.44
CA LEU A 133 12.50 -14.33 -3.42
C LEU A 133 12.17 -12.99 -2.76
N TYR A 134 11.97 -11.98 -3.61
CA TYR A 134 11.40 -10.71 -3.20
C TYR A 134 9.88 -10.79 -3.36
N GLY A 135 9.13 -10.37 -2.34
CA GLY A 135 7.68 -10.30 -2.38
C GLY A 135 7.20 -8.87 -2.23
N GLU A 136 6.25 -8.46 -3.08
CA GLU A 136 5.62 -7.14 -3.05
C GLU A 136 5.09 -6.80 -1.64
N ILE A 137 5.54 -5.69 -1.05
CA ILE A 137 5.04 -5.18 0.23
C ILE A 137 4.24 -3.88 0.07
N SER A 138 4.42 -3.18 -1.05
CA SER A 138 3.65 -1.98 -1.38
C SER A 138 3.60 -1.71 -2.88
N SER A 139 2.60 -0.94 -3.27
CA SER A 139 2.42 -0.38 -4.61
C SER A 139 2.08 1.10 -4.50
N THR A 140 2.50 1.90 -5.49
CA THR A 140 2.09 3.30 -5.67
C THR A 140 1.70 3.51 -7.13
N SER A 141 0.54 4.11 -7.36
CA SER A 141 -0.01 4.32 -8.70
C SER A 141 -0.39 5.77 -8.91
N ASN A 142 0.10 6.35 -10.01
CA ASN A 142 -0.42 7.58 -10.58
C ASN A 142 -1.56 7.20 -11.53
N CYS A 143 -2.78 7.59 -11.20
CA CYS A 143 -3.97 7.29 -11.99
C CYS A 143 -4.41 8.43 -12.90
N THR A 144 -3.61 9.50 -12.97
CA THR A 144 -3.92 10.75 -13.68
C THR A 144 -5.39 11.12 -13.45
N ASP A 145 -6.13 11.43 -14.51
CA ASP A 145 -7.54 11.79 -14.45
C ASP A 145 -8.52 10.60 -14.60
N TYR A 146 -8.03 9.36 -14.61
CA TYR A 146 -8.85 8.17 -14.85
C TYR A 146 -9.98 8.03 -13.83
N GLN A 147 -9.65 8.19 -12.54
CA GLN A 147 -10.59 8.08 -11.44
C GLN A 147 -11.41 9.36 -11.27
N SER A 148 -10.78 10.52 -11.42
CA SER A 148 -11.43 11.82 -11.25
C SER A 148 -12.51 12.06 -12.31
N ARG A 149 -12.32 11.62 -13.56
CA ARG A 149 -13.37 11.64 -14.60
C ARG A 149 -14.57 10.77 -14.27
N ARG A 150 -14.35 9.62 -13.62
CA ARG A 150 -15.42 8.69 -13.22
C ARG A 150 -16.20 9.18 -12.01
N LEU A 151 -15.53 9.90 -11.11
CA LEU A 151 -16.08 10.36 -9.84
C LEU A 151 -16.43 11.85 -9.85
N ASN A 152 -16.23 12.53 -10.99
CA ASN A 152 -16.38 13.97 -11.18
C ASN A 152 -15.60 14.80 -10.12
N ILE A 153 -14.30 14.52 -10.00
CA ILE A 153 -13.39 15.25 -9.10
C ILE A 153 -12.67 16.32 -9.92
N THR A 154 -12.95 17.58 -9.65
CA THR A 154 -12.41 18.71 -10.42
C THR A 154 -11.72 19.72 -9.52
N TYR A 155 -10.97 20.63 -10.12
CA TYR A 155 -10.47 21.83 -9.45
C TYR A 155 -10.70 23.06 -10.32
N SER A 156 -10.75 24.23 -9.70
CA SER A 156 -10.86 25.52 -10.38
C SER A 156 -9.59 26.35 -10.25
N SER A 157 -9.05 26.81 -11.37
CA SER A 157 -7.92 27.74 -11.40
C SER A 157 -8.39 29.21 -11.33
N PRO A 158 -7.51 30.15 -10.92
CA PRO A 158 -7.76 31.58 -11.04
C PRO A 158 -8.16 31.93 -12.48
N GLY A 159 -9.37 32.47 -12.66
CA GLY A 159 -9.96 32.71 -13.98
C GLY A 159 -11.20 31.84 -14.27
N GLY A 160 -11.53 30.88 -13.40
CA GLY A 160 -12.80 30.13 -13.46
C GLY A 160 -12.77 28.91 -14.37
N ASN A 161 -11.63 28.57 -14.96
CA ASN A 161 -11.47 27.33 -15.72
C ASN A 161 -11.49 26.13 -14.76
N GLN A 162 -12.32 25.14 -15.08
CA GLN A 162 -12.40 23.87 -14.35
C GLN A 162 -11.67 22.77 -15.11
N SER A 163 -10.83 22.04 -14.38
CA SER A 163 -10.06 20.89 -14.89
C SER A 163 -10.27 19.68 -13.98
N PHE A 164 -10.05 18.48 -14.52
CA PHE A 164 -10.08 17.26 -13.70
C PHE A 164 -8.80 17.16 -12.87
N CYS A 165 -8.94 16.81 -11.59
CA CYS A 165 -7.77 16.54 -10.76
C CYS A 165 -7.05 15.27 -11.22
N HIS A 166 -5.78 15.14 -10.84
CA HIS A 166 -5.10 13.86 -10.86
C HIS A 166 -5.21 13.16 -9.51
N THR A 167 -5.18 11.83 -9.52
CA THR A 167 -5.30 10.98 -8.32
C THR A 167 -4.11 10.04 -8.20
N ILE A 168 -3.54 9.95 -6.99
CA ILE A 168 -2.39 9.09 -6.69
C ILE A 168 -2.74 8.29 -5.44
N ASN A 169 -2.45 7.00 -5.44
CA ASN A 169 -2.58 6.13 -4.28
C ASN A 169 -1.28 5.39 -4.01
N GLY A 170 -1.02 5.08 -2.74
CA GLY A 170 0.17 4.34 -2.33
C GLY A 170 -0.04 3.58 -1.03
N THR A 171 0.49 2.37 -0.94
CA THR A 171 0.43 1.58 0.31
C THR A 171 1.56 2.02 1.24
N ALA A 172 1.26 2.64 2.39
CA ALA A 172 2.30 2.90 3.39
C ALA A 172 2.68 1.62 4.14
N CYS A 173 1.68 0.83 4.55
CA CYS A 173 1.89 -0.35 5.37
C CYS A 173 0.77 -1.38 5.17
N ALA A 174 1.10 -2.55 4.61
CA ALA A 174 0.22 -3.72 4.58
C ALA A 174 0.70 -4.74 5.62
N ILE A 175 -0.07 -4.90 6.70
CA ILE A 175 0.39 -5.62 7.91
C ILE A 175 0.85 -7.06 7.66
N PRO A 176 0.15 -7.92 6.90
CA PRO A 176 0.52 -9.34 6.82
C PRO A 176 1.89 -9.56 6.19
N ARG A 177 2.18 -8.86 5.08
CA ARG A 177 3.44 -9.01 4.36
C ARG A 177 4.61 -8.39 5.13
N LEU A 178 4.41 -7.23 5.76
CA LEU A 178 5.42 -6.65 6.64
C LEU A 178 5.72 -7.52 7.85
N LEU A 179 4.72 -8.19 8.44
CA LEU A 179 4.95 -9.17 9.50
C LEU A 179 5.84 -10.31 9.01
N ILE A 180 5.57 -10.89 7.83
CA ILE A 180 6.43 -11.93 7.25
C ILE A 180 7.86 -11.42 7.10
N THR A 181 8.04 -10.27 6.46
CA THR A 181 9.37 -9.70 6.23
C THR A 181 10.12 -9.44 7.54
N ILE A 182 9.46 -8.88 8.55
CA ILE A 182 10.09 -8.61 9.86
C ILE A 182 10.41 -9.93 10.59
N LEU A 183 9.48 -10.86 10.68
CA LEU A 183 9.69 -12.10 11.44
C LEU A 183 10.82 -12.95 10.82
N GLU A 184 10.90 -12.99 9.49
CA GLU A 184 11.92 -13.79 8.82
C GLU A 184 13.30 -13.11 8.77
N ASN A 185 13.38 -11.78 8.62
CA ASN A 185 14.68 -11.11 8.53
C ASN A 185 15.31 -10.78 9.88
N PHE A 186 14.53 -10.81 10.98
CA PHE A 186 15.01 -10.45 12.32
C PHE A 186 15.09 -11.64 13.29
N GLN A 187 15.00 -12.87 12.78
CA GLN A 187 15.16 -14.07 13.61
C GLN A 187 16.61 -14.26 14.07
N ASN A 188 16.78 -14.75 15.29
CA ASN A 188 18.06 -15.07 15.91
C ASN A 188 18.25 -16.61 15.98
N LEU A 189 19.49 -17.07 16.16
CA LEU A 189 19.82 -18.49 16.24
C LEU A 189 19.12 -19.25 17.39
N ASP A 190 18.70 -18.55 18.44
CA ASP A 190 18.00 -19.12 19.59
C ASP A 190 16.47 -19.18 19.40
N GLY A 191 15.96 -18.80 18.23
CA GLY A 191 14.53 -18.74 17.91
C GLY A 191 13.84 -17.45 18.35
N SER A 192 14.55 -16.52 19.00
CA SER A 192 14.01 -15.21 19.33
C SER A 192 13.99 -14.30 18.10
N ILE A 193 13.19 -13.22 18.15
CA ILE A 193 13.09 -12.24 17.06
C ILE A 193 13.49 -10.87 17.57
N THR A 194 14.49 -10.27 16.96
CA THR A 194 14.92 -8.89 17.25
C THR A 194 13.84 -7.92 16.79
N VAL A 195 13.39 -7.03 17.67
CA VAL A 195 12.39 -6.01 17.31
C VAL A 195 13.10 -4.85 16.60
N PRO A 196 12.70 -4.46 15.37
CA PRO A 196 13.23 -3.29 14.68
C PRO A 196 13.15 -2.03 15.54
N ILE A 197 14.18 -1.18 15.45
CA ILE A 197 14.35 0.00 16.34
C ILE A 197 13.08 0.88 16.38
N PRO A 198 12.44 1.25 15.23
CA PRO A 198 11.25 2.10 15.25
C PRO A 198 10.05 1.48 15.99
N LEU A 199 9.99 0.14 16.09
CA LEU A 199 8.87 -0.59 16.69
C LEU A 199 9.02 -0.77 18.21
N ARG A 200 10.23 -0.62 18.76
CA ARG A 200 10.50 -0.89 20.19
C ARG A 200 9.69 -0.01 21.14
N LYS A 201 9.44 1.25 20.76
CA LYS A 201 8.61 2.18 21.56
C LYS A 201 7.17 1.71 21.71
N PHE A 202 6.63 1.02 20.71
CA PHE A 202 5.26 0.50 20.71
C PHE A 202 5.19 -0.86 21.39
N MET A 203 6.16 -1.73 21.12
CA MET A 203 6.22 -3.09 21.67
C MET A 203 6.69 -3.13 23.13
N LYS A 204 7.38 -2.07 23.60
CA LYS A 204 8.05 -2.00 24.91
C LYS A 204 9.01 -3.18 25.16
N LYS A 205 9.59 -3.71 24.08
CA LYS A 205 10.49 -4.87 24.06
C LYS A 205 11.53 -4.70 22.95
N ASN A 206 12.74 -5.20 23.19
CA ASN A 206 13.82 -5.23 22.21
C ASN A 206 13.86 -6.56 21.43
N VAL A 207 13.35 -7.62 22.03
CA VAL A 207 13.36 -8.99 21.52
C VAL A 207 12.02 -9.67 21.87
N ILE A 208 11.51 -10.51 20.97
CA ILE A 208 10.40 -11.43 21.21
C ILE A 208 11.02 -12.79 21.55
N SER A 209 10.88 -13.23 22.81
CA SER A 209 11.56 -14.41 23.38
C SER A 209 10.67 -15.64 23.52
N GLU A 210 9.38 -15.55 23.17
CA GLU A 210 8.46 -16.68 23.19
C GLU A 210 8.90 -17.70 22.13
N LYS A 211 9.37 -18.86 22.59
CA LYS A 211 9.88 -19.91 21.71
C LYS A 211 8.72 -20.53 20.93
N PHE A 212 8.76 -20.45 19.61
CA PHE A 212 7.87 -21.25 18.78
C PHE A 212 8.31 -22.72 18.91
N ASN A 213 7.39 -23.62 19.28
CA ASN A 213 7.69 -25.02 19.62
C ASN A 213 8.34 -25.82 18.46
N GLU A 214 8.23 -25.33 17.23
CA GLU A 214 8.93 -25.82 16.04
C GLU A 214 9.47 -24.61 15.27
N VAL A 215 10.76 -24.29 15.43
CA VAL A 215 11.41 -23.23 14.65
C VAL A 215 12.19 -23.85 13.51
N SER A 216 11.64 -23.80 12.29
CA SER A 216 12.50 -23.88 11.11
C SER A 216 13.17 -22.53 10.93
N LEU A 217 14.34 -22.35 11.55
CA LEU A 217 15.12 -21.11 11.41
C LEU A 217 15.54 -20.95 9.94
N CYS A 218 15.24 -19.80 9.36
CA CYS A 218 15.78 -19.41 8.06
C CYS A 218 17.10 -18.68 8.26
N LEU A 219 18.22 -19.40 8.12
CA LEU A 219 19.58 -18.85 8.22
C LEU A 219 20.08 -18.28 6.89
N ILE A 220 19.19 -17.98 5.96
CA ILE A 220 19.57 -17.55 4.62
C ILE A 220 19.92 -16.06 4.69
N PRO A 221 21.18 -15.68 4.38
CA PRO A 221 21.59 -14.29 4.40
C PRO A 221 20.82 -13.48 3.36
N ILE A 222 20.73 -12.17 3.60
CA ILE A 222 20.28 -11.21 2.60
C ILE A 222 21.23 -11.33 1.38
N PRO A 223 20.70 -11.46 0.16
CA PRO A 223 21.50 -11.56 -1.06
C PRO A 223 22.34 -10.30 -1.33
#